data_AF-A0A1S9B541-F1
#
_entry.id   AF-A0A1S9B541-F1
#
_cell.length_a   1.000
_cell.length_b   1.000
_cell.length_c   1.000
_cell.angle_alpha   90.00
_cell.angle_beta   90.00
_cell.angle_gamma   90.00
#
_symmetry.space_group_name_H-M   'P 1'
#
loop_
_entity.id
_entity.type
_entity.pdbx_description
1 polymer ?
#
loop_
_entity_poly.entity_id
_entity_poly.type
_entity_poly.pdbx_seq_one_letter_code
_entity_poly.pdbx_strand_id
1 'polypeptide(L)'
;MPKVKPHRVSPSLDMTPMVDLAFLLVTFFMLTATPTEDTAVVVDTPSSTSDRQLPDKGVLTITIDKNKRVFFSTESQQVKMQALEKVGAKYGQSFSEKQKKQFALLPDFGLPVQQLGAFLNLPGDQRKQVNQPGIPVDSLNNQLAEWVMTSRNANINVLGSAPYIAIKGDGTADVPTVKNVIKILQEKNLNRFYLITDLENKPVASN
;
A
#
# COMPACT_ATOMS: atom_id res chain seq x y z
N MET A 1 20.99 -70.49 39.79
CA MET A 1 21.41 -70.01 38.45
C MET A 1 21.57 -68.50 38.51
N PRO A 2 22.67 -67.91 38.01
CA PRO A 2 22.86 -66.46 38.06
C PRO A 2 21.91 -65.78 37.06
N LYS A 3 21.13 -64.82 37.54
CA LYS A 3 20.19 -64.04 36.72
C LYS A 3 20.98 -63.01 35.92
N VAL A 4 21.22 -63.29 34.64
CA VAL A 4 21.95 -62.39 33.72
C VAL A 4 21.20 -61.07 33.62
N LYS A 5 21.85 -59.96 34.00
CA LYS A 5 21.29 -58.61 33.88
C LYS A 5 21.34 -58.20 32.40
N PRO A 6 20.21 -57.83 31.76
CA PRO A 6 20.22 -57.37 30.39
C PRO A 6 20.95 -56.03 30.29
N HIS A 7 21.87 -55.93 29.32
CA HIS A 7 22.61 -54.71 29.02
C HIS A 7 21.65 -53.69 28.39
N ARG A 8 21.37 -52.57 29.07
CA ARG A 8 20.57 -51.47 28.52
C ARG A 8 21.49 -50.51 27.80
N VAL A 9 21.46 -50.54 26.47
CA VAL A 9 22.09 -49.52 25.64
C VAL A 9 21.02 -48.47 25.34
N SER A 10 21.27 -47.21 25.71
CA SER A 10 20.42 -46.09 25.34
C SER A 10 20.44 -45.97 23.80
N PRO A 11 19.30 -45.95 23.10
CA PRO A 11 19.30 -45.72 21.67
C PRO A 11 19.88 -44.33 21.38
N SER A 12 20.87 -44.25 20.50
CA SER A 12 21.42 -42.97 20.05
C SER A 12 20.38 -42.24 19.20
N LEU A 13 20.00 -41.04 19.61
CA LEU A 13 19.08 -40.21 18.85
C LEU A 13 19.82 -39.63 17.64
N ASP A 14 19.47 -40.10 16.45
CA ASP A 14 20.02 -39.58 15.21
C ASP A 14 19.46 -38.17 14.95
N MET A 15 20.35 -37.17 14.91
CA MET A 15 19.98 -35.77 14.68
C MET A 15 19.72 -35.47 13.21
N THR A 16 20.18 -36.35 12.30
CA THR A 16 20.08 -36.16 10.85
C THR A 16 18.63 -35.94 10.37
N PRO A 17 17.63 -36.75 10.76
CA PRO A 17 16.24 -36.51 10.38
C PRO A 17 15.63 -35.26 11.03
N MET A 18 16.10 -34.87 12.23
CA MET A 18 15.59 -33.69 12.93
C MET A 18 16.08 -32.39 12.28
N VAL A 19 17.33 -32.37 11.83
CA VAL A 19 17.93 -31.22 11.12
C VAL A 19 17.29 -31.04 9.73
N ASP A 20 17.02 -32.13 9.01
CA ASP A 20 16.38 -32.07 7.69
C ASP A 20 14.94 -31.53 7.76
N LEU A 21 14.16 -32.01 8.75
CA LEU A 21 12.81 -31.49 9.00
C LEU A 21 12.84 -30.01 9.38
N ALA A 22 13.82 -29.57 10.18
CA ALA A 22 13.98 -28.16 10.51
C ALA A 22 14.33 -27.31 9.28
N PHE A 23 15.19 -27.81 8.39
CA PHE A 23 15.55 -27.10 7.16
C PHE A 23 14.36 -27.00 6.19
N LEU A 24 13.56 -28.05 6.07
CA LEU A 24 12.32 -28.04 5.27
C LEU A 24 11.33 -27.00 5.80
N LEU A 25 11.14 -26.89 7.12
CA LEU A 25 10.27 -25.88 7.70
C LEU A 25 10.79 -24.45 7.51
N VAL A 26 12.09 -24.22 7.66
CA VAL A 26 12.69 -22.88 7.44
C VAL A 26 12.55 -22.46 5.97
N THR A 27 12.82 -23.38 5.03
CA THR A 27 12.67 -23.10 3.59
C THR A 27 11.20 -22.90 3.21
N PHE A 28 10.28 -23.70 3.76
CA PHE A 28 8.85 -23.50 3.57
C PHE A 28 8.40 -22.14 4.09
N PHE A 29 8.73 -21.79 5.34
CA PHE A 29 8.36 -20.49 5.91
C PHE A 29 8.99 -19.31 5.16
N MET A 30 10.25 -19.41 4.73
CA MET A 30 10.87 -18.38 3.88
C MET A 30 10.16 -18.23 2.53
N LEU A 31 9.74 -19.32 1.90
CA LEU A 31 9.05 -19.28 0.60
C LEU A 31 7.58 -18.83 0.71
N THR A 32 6.92 -19.11 1.83
CA THR A 32 5.53 -18.68 2.08
C THR A 32 5.43 -17.29 2.71
N ALA A 33 6.52 -16.76 3.26
CA ALA A 33 6.54 -15.41 3.82
C ALA A 33 6.32 -14.40 2.70
N THR A 34 5.17 -13.75 2.71
CA THR A 34 4.92 -12.59 1.84
C THR A 34 5.70 -11.41 2.40
N PRO A 35 6.56 -10.76 1.61
CA PRO A 35 7.20 -9.53 2.05
C PRO A 35 6.13 -8.47 2.34
N THR A 36 6.12 -7.95 3.56
CA THR A 36 5.29 -6.79 3.90
C THR A 36 5.85 -5.57 3.19
N GLU A 37 5.02 -4.88 2.40
CA GLU A 37 5.44 -3.62 1.79
C GLU A 37 5.54 -2.52 2.84
N ASP A 38 6.68 -1.84 2.91
CA ASP A 38 6.89 -0.68 3.77
C ASP A 38 6.12 0.53 3.21
N THR A 39 4.84 0.66 3.53
CA THR A 39 4.00 1.81 3.19
C THR A 39 4.37 3.03 4.03
N ALA A 40 4.21 4.24 3.47
CA ALA A 40 4.56 5.49 4.15
C ALA A 40 3.80 5.72 5.47
N VAL A 41 2.59 5.16 5.59
CA VAL A 41 1.78 5.21 6.81
C VAL A 41 1.09 3.86 7.02
N VAL A 42 1.17 3.36 8.26
CA VAL A 42 0.34 2.24 8.72
C VAL A 42 -1.05 2.80 9.07
N VAL A 43 -2.07 2.30 8.39
CA VAL A 43 -3.46 2.76 8.52
C VAL A 43 -4.32 1.60 9.00
N ASP A 44 -4.87 1.73 10.20
CA ASP A 44 -5.81 0.77 10.79
C ASP A 44 -7.20 1.10 10.27
N THR A 45 -7.78 0.29 9.39
CA THR A 45 -9.06 0.65 8.78
C THR A 45 -10.24 0.22 9.64
N PRO A 46 -11.35 0.98 9.69
CA PRO A 46 -12.52 0.58 10.48
C PRO A 46 -13.14 -0.68 9.87
N SER A 47 -13.88 -1.47 10.65
CA SER A 47 -14.40 -2.75 10.19
C SER A 47 -15.73 -2.62 9.42
N SER A 48 -16.00 -3.45 8.40
CA SER A 48 -17.22 -3.41 7.57
C SER A 48 -17.69 -4.78 7.11
N THR A 49 -18.99 -4.92 6.87
CA THR A 49 -19.66 -6.12 6.33
C THR A 49 -19.78 -6.12 4.80
N SER A 50 -18.97 -5.33 4.09
CA SER A 50 -19.10 -5.14 2.65
C SER A 50 -18.33 -6.20 1.86
N ASP A 51 -19.02 -7.20 1.31
CA ASP A 51 -18.44 -8.32 0.52
C ASP A 51 -17.88 -7.94 -0.87
N ARG A 52 -17.72 -6.65 -1.18
CA ARG A 52 -17.35 -6.20 -2.52
C ARG A 52 -15.84 -6.04 -2.63
N GLN A 53 -15.18 -7.12 -3.01
CA GLN A 53 -13.74 -7.14 -3.25
C GLN A 53 -13.37 -6.21 -4.41
N LEU A 54 -12.38 -5.34 -4.20
CA LEU A 54 -11.79 -4.59 -5.30
C LEU A 54 -11.04 -5.55 -6.23
N PRO A 55 -11.07 -5.32 -7.55
CA PRO A 55 -10.27 -6.11 -8.47
C PRO A 55 -8.78 -5.85 -8.26
N ASP A 56 -7.95 -6.87 -8.49
CA ASP A 56 -6.50 -6.84 -8.24
C ASP A 56 -5.70 -5.89 -9.15
N LYS A 57 -6.35 -5.25 -10.13
CA LYS A 57 -5.70 -4.39 -11.12
C LYS A 57 -6.50 -3.14 -11.39
N GLY A 58 -5.77 -2.04 -11.55
CA GLY A 58 -6.33 -0.77 -11.97
C GLY A 58 -7.03 -0.05 -10.84
N VAL A 59 -6.54 -0.21 -9.62
CA VAL A 59 -7.01 0.53 -8.44
C VAL A 59 -6.14 1.77 -8.22
N LEU A 60 -6.79 2.91 -8.02
CA LEU A 60 -6.21 4.11 -7.44
C LEU A 60 -6.63 4.18 -5.98
N THR A 61 -5.67 4.22 -5.07
CA THR A 61 -5.96 4.26 -3.64
C THR A 61 -5.59 5.62 -3.08
N ILE A 62 -6.55 6.25 -2.41
CA ILE A 62 -6.37 7.48 -1.64
C ILE A 62 -6.41 7.09 -0.17
N THR A 63 -5.29 7.26 0.52
CA THR A 63 -5.16 6.87 1.92
C THR A 63 -5.18 8.11 2.81
N ILE A 64 -5.99 8.10 3.86
CA ILE A 64 -6.14 9.21 4.80
C ILE A 64 -5.72 8.75 6.19
N ASP A 65 -4.69 9.39 6.71
CA ASP A 65 -4.11 9.13 8.02
C ASP A 65 -4.85 9.89 9.14
N LYS A 66 -4.71 9.44 10.39
CA LYS A 66 -5.23 10.10 11.60
C LYS A 66 -4.77 11.56 11.74
N ASN A 67 -3.60 11.89 11.20
CA ASN A 67 -3.04 13.24 11.21
C ASN A 67 -3.58 14.13 10.07
N LYS A 68 -4.70 13.77 9.43
CA LYS A 68 -5.33 14.52 8.32
C LYS A 68 -4.47 14.61 7.06
N ARG A 69 -3.50 13.71 6.92
CA ARG A 69 -2.58 13.65 5.79
C ARG A 69 -3.16 12.73 4.72
N VAL A 70 -3.08 13.18 3.47
CA VAL A 70 -3.59 12.42 2.33
C VAL A 70 -2.42 11.84 1.54
N PHE A 71 -2.49 10.55 1.27
CA PHE A 71 -1.54 9.79 0.47
C PHE A 71 -2.25 9.25 -0.76
N PHE A 72 -1.48 9.03 -1.82
CA PHE A 72 -1.97 8.52 -3.09
C PHE A 72 -1.10 7.35 -3.55
N SER A 73 -1.74 6.34 -4.11
CA SER A 73 -1.07 5.23 -4.77
C SER A 73 -1.86 4.69 -5.95
N THR A 74 -1.17 3.87 -6.74
CA THR A 74 -1.70 3.17 -7.91
C THR A 74 -0.93 1.86 -8.03
N GLU A 75 -1.50 0.80 -8.57
CA GLU A 75 -0.78 -0.48 -8.69
C GLU A 75 0.17 -0.50 -9.90
N SER A 76 -0.25 0.10 -11.01
CA SER A 76 0.52 0.05 -12.26
C SER A 76 1.70 1.02 -12.27
N GLN A 77 2.90 0.45 -12.38
CA GLN A 77 4.16 1.20 -12.53
C GLN A 77 4.14 2.14 -13.74
N GLN A 78 3.58 1.69 -14.87
CA GLN A 78 3.46 2.51 -16.07
C GLN A 78 2.53 3.71 -15.86
N VAL A 79 1.41 3.50 -15.14
CA VAL A 79 0.47 4.58 -14.81
C VAL A 79 1.13 5.60 -13.89
N LYS A 80 1.90 5.16 -12.88
CA LYS A 80 2.67 6.05 -11.99
C LYS A 80 3.63 6.94 -12.78
N MET A 81 4.40 6.38 -13.71
CA MET A 81 5.36 7.14 -14.51
C MET A 81 4.69 8.20 -15.39
N GLN A 82 3.60 7.83 -16.08
CA GLN A 82 2.85 8.77 -16.91
C GLN A 82 2.15 9.85 -16.09
N ALA A 83 1.60 9.49 -14.92
CA ALA A 83 0.98 10.45 -14.01
C ALA A 83 2.01 11.46 -13.49
N LEU A 84 3.18 10.99 -13.04
CA LEU A 84 4.27 11.85 -12.56
C LEU A 84 4.73 12.84 -13.62
N GLU A 85 4.86 12.41 -14.87
CA GLU A 85 5.27 13.27 -15.98
C GLU A 85 4.23 14.37 -16.27
N LYS A 86 2.95 14.00 -16.34
CA LYS A 86 1.87 14.96 -16.59
C LYS A 86 1.68 15.95 -15.45
N VAL A 87 1.72 15.46 -14.21
CA VAL A 87 1.62 16.31 -13.01
C VAL A 87 2.84 17.22 -12.93
N GLY A 88 4.05 16.67 -13.11
CA GLY A 88 5.28 17.45 -13.14
C GLY A 88 5.21 18.60 -14.15
N ALA A 89 4.84 18.29 -15.39
CA ALA A 89 4.69 19.29 -16.45
C ALA A 89 3.72 20.42 -16.07
N LYS A 90 2.60 20.08 -15.40
CA LYS A 90 1.63 21.09 -14.92
C LYS A 90 2.20 22.03 -13.86
N TYR A 91 3.09 21.53 -13.00
CA TYR A 91 3.72 22.31 -11.93
C TYR A 91 5.14 22.81 -12.29
N GLY A 92 5.54 22.73 -13.56
CA GLY A 92 6.86 23.18 -14.03
C GLY A 92 8.02 22.34 -13.51
N GLN A 93 7.76 21.10 -13.08
CA GLN A 93 8.76 20.14 -12.60
C GLN A 93 9.03 19.09 -13.68
N SER A 94 10.30 18.84 -13.98
CA SER A 94 10.73 17.74 -14.83
C SER A 94 11.42 16.67 -14.00
N PHE A 95 11.11 15.41 -14.30
CA PHE A 95 11.69 14.27 -13.60
C PHE A 95 12.57 13.46 -14.56
N SER A 96 13.77 13.11 -14.12
CA SER A 96 14.67 12.23 -14.85
C SER A 96 14.10 10.80 -14.94
N GLU A 97 14.55 10.03 -15.92
CA GLU A 97 14.18 8.62 -16.07
C GLU A 97 14.49 7.78 -14.81
N LYS A 98 15.57 8.11 -14.10
CA LYS A 98 15.92 7.48 -12.82
C LYS A 98 14.86 7.77 -11.75
N GLN A 99 14.42 9.03 -11.63
CA GLN A 99 13.39 9.44 -10.68
C GLN A 99 12.03 8.81 -11.02
N LYS A 100 11.66 8.77 -12.32
CA LYS A 100 10.42 8.11 -12.78
C LYS A 100 10.39 6.64 -12.37
N LYS A 101 11.48 5.91 -12.61
CA LYS A 101 11.59 4.50 -12.20
C LYS A 101 11.51 4.33 -10.69
N GLN A 102 12.18 5.19 -9.93
CA GLN A 102 12.13 5.15 -8.47
C GLN A 102 10.73 5.45 -7.92
N PHE A 103 10.02 6.40 -8.53
CA PHE A 103 8.64 6.72 -8.17
C PHE A 103 7.68 5.57 -8.48
N ALA A 104 7.88 4.86 -9.60
CA ALA A 104 7.08 3.71 -9.97
C ALA A 104 7.13 2.58 -8.93
N LEU A 105 8.25 2.46 -8.21
CA LEU A 105 8.47 1.46 -7.17
C LEU A 105 7.92 1.85 -5.80
N LEU A 106 7.49 3.10 -5.60
CA LEU A 106 6.95 3.53 -4.31
C LEU A 106 5.56 2.90 -4.10
N PRO A 107 5.27 2.29 -2.93
CA PRO A 107 3.94 1.77 -2.66
C PRO A 107 2.90 2.90 -2.63
N ASP A 108 3.20 3.97 -1.90
CA ASP A 108 2.40 5.18 -1.78
C ASP A 108 3.29 6.43 -1.64
N PHE A 109 2.68 7.61 -1.75
CA PHE A 109 3.36 8.87 -1.45
C PHE A 109 2.37 9.92 -0.95
N GLY A 110 2.87 10.81 -0.10
CA GLY A 110 2.13 11.89 0.55
C GLY A 110 2.92 13.19 0.53
N LEU A 111 3.42 13.59 -0.64
CA LEU A 111 4.29 14.77 -0.79
C LEU A 111 3.74 15.73 -1.84
N PRO A 112 3.91 17.06 -1.64
CA PRO A 112 3.69 18.04 -2.70
C PRO A 112 4.62 17.79 -3.88
N VAL A 113 4.15 18.09 -5.09
CA VAL A 113 4.91 17.87 -6.35
C VAL A 113 6.28 18.55 -6.32
N GLN A 114 6.39 19.71 -5.66
CA GLN A 114 7.62 20.47 -5.50
C GLN A 114 8.69 19.72 -4.68
N GLN A 115 8.27 18.88 -3.74
CA GLN A 115 9.17 18.13 -2.85
C GLN A 115 9.52 16.74 -3.40
N LEU A 116 8.74 16.23 -4.36
CA LEU A 116 8.96 14.90 -4.94
C LEU A 116 10.34 14.75 -5.58
N GLY A 117 10.86 15.78 -6.28
CA GLY A 117 12.17 15.69 -6.92
C GLY A 117 13.30 15.45 -5.91
N ALA A 118 13.29 16.20 -4.81
CA ALA A 118 14.25 16.04 -3.72
C ALA A 118 14.08 14.68 -3.03
N PHE A 119 12.85 14.26 -2.76
CA PHE A 119 12.55 12.96 -2.15
C PHE A 119 13.04 11.79 -2.99
N LEU A 120 12.82 11.83 -4.30
CA LEU A 120 13.25 10.79 -5.24
C LEU A 120 14.78 10.76 -5.39
N ASN A 121 15.50 11.84 -5.10
CA ASN A 121 16.96 11.83 -5.13
C ASN A 121 17.59 11.14 -3.91
N LEU A 122 16.84 11.01 -2.81
CA LEU A 122 17.36 10.37 -1.59
C LEU A 122 17.51 8.84 -1.77
N PRO A 123 18.46 8.20 -1.07
CA PRO A 123 18.52 6.74 -0.96
C PRO A 123 17.29 6.17 -0.24
N GLY A 124 16.95 4.90 -0.53
CA GLY A 124 15.76 4.23 0.02
C GLY A 124 15.63 4.30 1.55
N ASP A 125 16.75 4.14 2.27
CA ASP A 125 16.74 4.17 3.75
C ASP A 125 16.42 5.56 4.31
N GLN A 126 16.92 6.62 3.67
CA GLN A 126 16.64 8.00 4.09
C GLN A 126 15.20 8.39 3.78
N ARG A 127 14.60 7.85 2.72
CA ARG A 127 13.20 8.12 2.37
C ARG A 127 12.23 7.68 3.48
N LYS A 128 12.55 6.61 4.20
CA LYS A 128 11.73 6.13 5.33
C LYS A 128 11.68 7.13 6.50
N GLN A 129 12.72 7.95 6.64
CA GLN A 129 12.81 8.95 7.71
C GLN A 129 12.21 10.30 7.32
N VAL A 130 11.85 10.48 6.05
CA VAL A 130 11.24 11.74 5.59
C VAL A 130 9.80 11.80 6.07
N ASN A 131 9.50 12.81 6.88
CA ASN A 131 8.13 13.10 7.24
C ASN A 131 7.35 13.60 6.01
N GLN A 132 6.38 12.81 5.58
CA GLN A 132 5.51 13.15 4.47
C GLN A 132 4.32 13.97 5.00
N PRO A 133 4.16 15.25 4.62
CA PRO A 133 3.12 16.14 5.15
C PRO A 133 1.73 15.86 4.56
N GLY A 134 1.62 15.02 3.53
CA GLY A 134 0.41 14.77 2.76
C GLY A 134 0.40 15.54 1.44
N ILE A 135 -0.39 15.03 0.48
CA ILE A 135 -0.68 15.73 -0.78
C ILE A 135 -1.62 16.90 -0.49
N PRO A 136 -1.33 18.11 -0.99
CA PRO A 136 -2.21 19.26 -0.83
C PRO A 136 -3.62 19.02 -1.42
N VAL A 137 -4.63 19.23 -0.58
CA VAL A 137 -6.08 19.12 -0.90
C VAL A 137 -6.83 20.43 -0.70
N ASP A 138 -6.09 21.54 -0.64
CA ASP A 138 -6.65 22.86 -0.40
C ASP A 138 -7.36 23.41 -1.64
N SER A 139 -8.37 24.26 -1.45
CA SER A 139 -9.16 24.84 -2.54
C SER A 139 -8.33 25.67 -3.53
N LEU A 140 -7.18 26.20 -3.11
CA LEU A 140 -6.27 27.01 -3.94
C LEU A 140 -5.19 26.17 -4.64
N ASN A 141 -4.85 24.99 -4.11
CA ASN A 141 -3.75 24.15 -4.60
C ASN A 141 -4.11 22.66 -4.48
N ASN A 142 -5.10 22.25 -5.27
CA ASN A 142 -5.62 20.89 -5.24
C ASN A 142 -4.77 19.94 -6.11
N GLN A 143 -3.66 19.47 -5.55
CA GLN A 143 -2.76 18.54 -6.26
C GLN A 143 -3.36 17.14 -6.34
N LEU A 144 -4.18 16.74 -5.36
CA LEU A 144 -4.84 15.43 -5.35
C LEU A 144 -5.74 15.25 -6.59
N ALA A 145 -6.54 16.27 -6.94
CA ALA A 145 -7.38 16.21 -8.13
C ALA A 145 -6.57 15.96 -9.40
N GLU A 146 -5.40 16.58 -9.51
CA GLU A 146 -4.50 16.40 -10.65
C GLU A 146 -3.92 15.00 -10.68
N TRP A 147 -3.48 14.46 -9.54
CA TRP A 147 -3.01 13.09 -9.44
C TRP A 147 -4.08 12.08 -9.85
N VAL A 148 -5.31 12.25 -9.38
CA VAL A 148 -6.42 11.35 -9.73
C VAL A 148 -6.75 11.43 -11.21
N MET A 149 -6.86 12.63 -11.78
CA MET A 149 -7.23 12.82 -13.19
C MET A 149 -6.13 12.36 -14.15
N THR A 150 -4.87 12.67 -13.87
CA THR A 150 -3.73 12.23 -14.69
C THR A 150 -3.55 10.73 -14.62
N SER A 151 -3.66 10.14 -13.42
CA SER A 151 -3.61 8.68 -13.23
C SER A 151 -4.78 7.99 -13.92
N ARG A 152 -6.01 8.54 -13.85
CA ARG A 152 -7.17 8.01 -14.59
C ARG A 152 -6.93 7.98 -16.09
N ASN A 153 -6.45 9.08 -16.66
CA ASN A 153 -6.16 9.13 -18.09
C ASN A 153 -5.03 8.16 -18.48
N ALA A 154 -3.98 8.08 -17.68
CA ALA A 154 -2.90 7.12 -17.89
C ALA A 154 -3.39 5.67 -17.77
N ASN A 155 -4.28 5.38 -16.82
CA ASN A 155 -4.87 4.05 -16.66
C ASN A 155 -5.72 3.63 -17.87
N ILE A 156 -6.53 4.54 -18.41
CA ILE A 156 -7.29 4.28 -19.65
C ILE A 156 -6.34 4.01 -20.82
N ASN A 157 -5.25 4.76 -20.93
CA ASN A 157 -4.28 4.59 -22.01
C ASN A 157 -3.50 3.27 -21.91
N VAL A 158 -3.18 2.81 -20.70
CA VAL A 158 -2.36 1.62 -20.45
C VAL A 158 -3.19 0.35 -20.35
N LEU A 159 -4.32 0.40 -19.63
CA LEU A 159 -5.17 -0.75 -19.29
C LEU A 159 -6.52 -0.76 -20.04
N GLY A 160 -6.78 0.23 -20.90
CA GLY A 160 -8.01 0.30 -21.71
C GLY A 160 -9.29 0.58 -20.93
N SER A 161 -9.19 0.85 -19.62
CA SER A 161 -10.35 1.02 -18.73
C SER A 161 -10.10 2.10 -17.67
N ALA A 162 -11.18 2.73 -17.21
CA ALA A 162 -11.12 3.66 -16.09
C ALA A 162 -10.79 2.89 -14.80
N PRO A 163 -9.94 3.44 -13.93
CA PRO A 163 -9.57 2.75 -12.71
C PRO A 163 -10.70 2.76 -11.69
N TYR A 164 -10.65 1.79 -10.78
CA TYR A 164 -11.45 1.79 -9.56
C TYR A 164 -10.80 2.74 -8.56
N ILE A 165 -11.58 3.67 -7.98
CA ILE A 165 -11.07 4.60 -6.97
C ILE A 165 -11.43 4.04 -5.60
N ALA A 166 -10.43 3.85 -4.75
CA ALA A 166 -10.57 3.40 -3.40
C ALA A 166 -10.14 4.51 -2.43
N ILE A 167 -10.89 4.71 -1.35
CA ILE A 167 -10.57 5.61 -0.27
C ILE A 167 -10.36 4.75 0.97
N LYS A 168 -9.11 4.69 1.44
CA LYS A 168 -8.70 4.01 2.66
C LYS A 168 -8.57 5.07 3.75
N GLY A 169 -9.28 4.93 4.86
CA GLY A 169 -9.17 5.84 5.99
C GLY A 169 -8.84 5.08 7.27
N ASP A 170 -7.98 5.63 8.10
CA ASP A 170 -7.77 5.12 9.47
C ASP A 170 -9.10 5.16 10.25
N GLY A 171 -9.33 4.24 11.18
CA GLY A 171 -10.50 4.22 12.05
C GLY A 171 -10.66 5.49 12.89
N THR A 172 -9.55 6.22 13.09
CA THR A 172 -9.50 7.52 13.75
C THR A 172 -9.35 8.69 12.77
N ALA A 173 -9.46 8.46 11.47
CA ALA A 173 -9.30 9.50 10.45
C ALA A 173 -10.37 10.61 10.58
N ASP A 174 -9.93 11.83 10.30
CA ASP A 174 -10.78 13.03 10.38
C ASP A 174 -11.87 13.01 9.29
N VAL A 175 -13.11 12.81 9.72
CA VAL A 175 -14.31 12.79 8.84
C VAL A 175 -14.41 14.05 7.93
N PRO A 176 -14.12 15.28 8.40
CA PRO A 176 -14.05 16.44 7.52
C PRO A 176 -13.05 16.30 6.36
N THR A 177 -11.86 15.75 6.62
CA THR A 177 -10.83 15.51 5.60
C THR A 177 -11.33 14.50 4.56
N VAL A 178 -11.98 13.41 4.99
CA VAL A 178 -12.61 12.43 4.08
C VAL A 178 -13.68 13.09 3.22
N LYS A 179 -14.55 13.93 3.83
CA LYS A 179 -15.57 14.68 3.09
C LYS A 179 -14.96 15.62 2.06
N ASN A 180 -13.84 16.28 2.39
CA ASN A 180 -13.14 17.15 1.45
C ASN A 180 -12.60 16.36 0.25
N VAL A 181 -11.97 15.21 0.50
CA VAL A 181 -11.50 14.31 -0.57
C VAL A 181 -12.66 13.85 -1.47
N ILE A 182 -13.79 13.44 -0.88
CA ILE A 182 -14.99 13.04 -1.64
C ILE A 182 -15.51 14.21 -2.48
N LYS A 183 -15.57 15.41 -1.91
CA LYS A 183 -16.00 16.62 -2.63
C LYS A 183 -15.11 16.91 -3.84
N ILE A 184 -13.79 16.81 -3.67
CA ILE A 184 -12.81 16.99 -4.75
C ILE A 184 -13.05 15.98 -5.88
N LEU A 185 -13.34 14.71 -5.54
CA LEU A 185 -13.66 13.68 -6.54
C LEU A 185 -14.98 14.00 -7.26
N GLN A 186 -16.00 14.42 -6.53
CA GLN A 186 -17.31 14.80 -7.09
C GLN A 186 -17.21 16.01 -8.04
N GLU A 187 -16.40 17.03 -7.70
CA GLU A 187 -16.13 18.19 -8.57
C GLU A 187 -15.49 17.78 -9.90
N LYS A 188 -14.80 16.63 -9.95
CA LYS A 188 -14.25 16.04 -11.18
C LYS A 188 -15.17 14.99 -11.83
N ASN A 189 -16.43 14.92 -11.40
CA ASN A 189 -17.43 13.93 -11.82
C ASN A 189 -17.06 12.47 -11.51
N LEU A 190 -16.28 12.24 -10.45
CA LEU A 190 -15.88 10.91 -9.99
C LEU A 190 -16.75 10.47 -8.81
N ASN A 191 -17.95 9.98 -9.12
CA ASN A 191 -18.97 9.63 -8.12
C ASN A 191 -18.97 8.16 -7.69
N ARG A 192 -18.09 7.33 -8.27
CA ARG A 192 -18.00 5.90 -8.01
C ARG A 192 -16.66 5.60 -7.34
N PHE A 193 -16.70 5.41 -6.02
CA PHE A 193 -15.53 5.04 -5.23
C PHE A 193 -15.91 3.99 -4.17
N TYR A 194 -14.91 3.24 -3.74
CA TYR A 194 -15.02 2.23 -2.70
C TYR A 194 -14.39 2.79 -1.42
N LEU A 195 -15.02 2.54 -0.29
CA LEU A 195 -14.40 2.80 1.02
C LEU A 195 -13.75 1.49 1.46
N ILE A 196 -12.44 1.51 1.71
CA ILE A 196 -11.71 0.36 2.24
C ILE A 196 -11.75 0.42 3.76
N THR A 197 -12.16 -0.70 4.32
CA THR A 197 -12.46 -0.97 5.73
C THR A 197 -11.99 -2.40 6.00
N ASP A 198 -11.40 -2.67 7.17
CA ASP A 198 -11.06 -4.03 7.57
C ASP A 198 -12.34 -4.88 7.65
N LEU A 199 -12.25 -6.20 7.55
CA LEU A 199 -13.45 -7.05 7.65
C LEU A 199 -13.87 -7.18 9.12
N GLU A 200 -15.12 -6.84 9.45
CA GLU A 200 -15.67 -7.15 10.77
C GLU A 200 -16.16 -8.60 10.77
N ASN A 201 -15.56 -9.45 11.60
CA ASN A 201 -16.15 -10.75 11.88
C ASN A 201 -17.49 -10.53 12.57
N LYS A 202 -18.60 -10.85 11.88
CA LYS A 202 -19.95 -10.78 12.47
C LYS A 202 -19.93 -11.46 13.84
N PRO A 203 -20.50 -10.84 14.89
CA PRO A 203 -20.62 -11.49 16.18
C PRO A 203 -21.42 -12.78 15.98
N VAL A 204 -20.77 -13.92 16.18
CA VAL A 204 -21.46 -15.21 16.29
C VAL A 204 -22.32 -15.12 17.54
N ALA A 205 -23.63 -15.24 17.37
CA ALA A 205 -24.55 -15.36 18.49
C ALA A 205 -24.09 -16.54 19.34
N SER A 206 -23.73 -16.26 20.60
CA SER A 206 -23.50 -17.27 21.62
C SER A 206 -24.83 -17.99 21.84
N ASN A 207 -24.93 -19.22 21.37
CA ASN A 207 -25.99 -20.16 21.75
C ASN A 207 -25.74 -20.70 23.17
#